data_AF-A0A9Q0CXN5-F1
#
_entry.id   AF-A0A9Q0CXN5-F1
#
_cell.length_a   1.000
_cell.length_b   1.000
_cell.length_c   1.000
_cell.angle_alpha   90.00
_cell.angle_beta   90.00
_cell.angle_gamma   90.00
#
_symmetry.space_group_name_H-M   'P 1'
#
loop_
_entity.id
_entity.type
_entity.pdbx_description
1 polymer ?
#
loop_
_entity_poly.entity_id
_entity_poly.type
_entity_poly.pdbx_seq_one_letter_code
_entity_poly.pdbx_strand_id
1 'polypeptide(L)'
;MEHQPKVRKDIVAKTKKKKVKTPTLTNMLPEDVIVKIVVKLVSSSPHPFADLCSLIKTCKAFFVASKDKMVKQQIALEREVDVLTWKLQVKNHQIMGIYNSCANAGNAEANFMLALINMSVQGNINGGVELLKKASSNNHKGALYLMNILRVRNQNLRLSCDVNLHNALKADQRTFDDYDQLKWCRENVVNTILGVTPNYEVRCRLLCQLTTVVNWERCKNSDCGIRGWESLNCRECFCSDIACRWKNEYNEFCKLL
;
A
#
# COMPACT_ATOMS: atom_id res chain seq x y z
N MET A 1 -71.28 43.95 -26.48
CA MET A 1 -71.26 42.49 -26.24
C MET A 1 -70.57 41.85 -27.43
N GLU A 2 -69.23 41.75 -27.37
CA GLU A 2 -68.43 41.06 -28.38
C GLU A 2 -68.44 39.55 -28.09
N HIS A 3 -68.67 38.73 -29.12
CA HIS A 3 -68.48 37.29 -29.07
C HIS A 3 -67.35 36.92 -30.03
N GLN A 4 -66.18 36.59 -29.47
CA GLN A 4 -65.04 36.02 -30.20
C GLN A 4 -65.24 34.52 -30.46
N PRO A 5 -64.75 33.97 -31.59
CA PRO A 5 -64.84 32.55 -31.89
C PRO A 5 -63.74 31.74 -31.18
N LYS A 6 -64.10 30.55 -30.67
CA LYS A 6 -63.20 29.57 -30.04
C LYS A 6 -62.34 28.86 -31.10
N VAL A 7 -61.03 29.09 -31.07
CA VAL A 7 -60.03 28.34 -31.84
C VAL A 7 -59.84 26.94 -31.23
N ARG A 8 -60.13 25.88 -31.99
CA ARG A 8 -59.76 24.49 -31.64
C ARG A 8 -58.25 24.33 -31.74
N LYS A 9 -57.62 23.86 -30.66
CA LYS A 9 -56.20 23.46 -30.65
C LYS A 9 -56.10 21.98 -30.99
N ASP A 10 -55.52 21.67 -32.13
CA ASP A 10 -55.18 20.30 -32.51
C ASP A 10 -54.00 19.79 -31.67
N ILE A 11 -54.21 18.66 -30.99
CA ILE A 11 -53.20 17.97 -30.19
C ILE A 11 -52.41 17.06 -31.14
N VAL A 12 -51.23 17.49 -31.57
CA VAL A 12 -50.29 16.63 -32.29
C VAL A 12 -49.64 15.66 -31.29
N ALA A 13 -50.05 14.39 -31.35
CA ALA A 13 -49.42 13.31 -30.60
C ALA A 13 -47.98 13.07 -31.11
N LYS A 14 -46.98 13.45 -30.32
CA LYS A 14 -45.57 13.11 -30.57
C LYS A 14 -45.32 11.64 -30.23
N THR A 15 -45.33 10.78 -31.23
CA THR A 15 -44.94 9.37 -31.10
C THR A 15 -43.44 9.28 -30.78
N LYS A 16 -43.09 8.94 -29.53
CA LYS A 16 -41.71 8.68 -29.11
C LYS A 16 -41.22 7.38 -29.77
N LYS A 17 -40.41 7.49 -30.83
CA LYS A 17 -39.66 6.35 -31.39
C LYS A 17 -38.73 5.81 -30.29
N LYS A 18 -38.98 4.58 -29.81
CA LYS A 18 -38.04 3.83 -28.96
C LYS A 18 -36.74 3.60 -29.75
N LYS A 19 -35.65 4.25 -29.35
CA LYS A 19 -34.30 3.91 -29.82
C LYS A 19 -34.03 2.45 -29.43
N VAL A 20 -33.96 1.56 -30.42
CA VAL A 20 -33.41 0.22 -30.24
C VAL A 20 -31.96 0.40 -29.81
N LYS A 21 -31.64 0.04 -28.56
CA LYS A 21 -30.27 0.07 -28.06
C LYS A 21 -29.53 -1.05 -28.77
N THR A 22 -28.62 -0.71 -29.68
CA THR A 22 -27.61 -1.65 -30.16
C THR A 22 -26.88 -2.22 -28.94
N PRO A 23 -26.81 -3.56 -28.79
CA PRO A 23 -26.10 -4.15 -27.67
C PRO A 23 -24.63 -3.76 -27.76
N THR A 24 -24.15 -3.02 -26.77
CA THR A 24 -22.71 -2.75 -26.64
C THR A 24 -22.00 -4.05 -26.25
N LEU A 25 -20.74 -4.22 -26.64
CA LEU A 25 -19.92 -5.40 -26.27
C LEU A 25 -20.00 -5.68 -24.76
N THR A 26 -20.04 -4.62 -23.95
CA THR A 26 -20.18 -4.68 -22.49
C THR A 26 -21.53 -5.17 -21.99
N ASN A 27 -22.60 -5.11 -22.79
CA ASN A 27 -23.89 -5.71 -22.48
C ASN A 27 -23.94 -7.21 -22.85
N MET A 28 -22.95 -7.69 -23.60
CA MET A 28 -22.82 -9.10 -23.99
C MET A 28 -21.87 -9.88 -23.07
N LEU A 29 -21.04 -9.19 -22.29
CA LEU A 29 -20.10 -9.82 -21.37
C LEU A 29 -20.74 -10.06 -19.99
N PRO A 30 -20.52 -11.23 -19.38
CA PRO A 30 -20.83 -11.46 -17.97
C PRO A 30 -20.12 -10.47 -17.05
N GLU A 31 -20.76 -10.10 -15.94
CA GLU A 31 -20.24 -9.10 -14.99
C GLU A 31 -18.87 -9.49 -14.42
N ASP A 32 -18.65 -10.77 -14.12
CA ASP A 32 -17.38 -11.28 -13.59
C ASP A 32 -16.23 -11.14 -14.60
N VAL A 33 -16.52 -11.28 -15.90
CA VAL A 33 -15.55 -11.04 -16.98
C VAL A 33 -15.19 -9.57 -17.05
N ILE A 34 -16.16 -8.67 -16.90
CA ILE A 34 -15.92 -7.23 -16.86
C ILE A 34 -15.04 -6.87 -15.66
N VAL A 35 -15.32 -7.41 -14.47
CA VAL A 35 -14.48 -7.21 -13.27
C VAL A 35 -13.05 -7.70 -13.52
N LYS A 36 -12.87 -8.90 -14.10
CA LYS A 36 -11.53 -9.43 -14.42
C LYS A 36 -10.76 -8.55 -15.41
N ILE A 37 -11.44 -7.97 -16.40
CA ILE A 37 -10.82 -7.00 -17.33
C ILE A 37 -10.32 -5.78 -16.55
N VAL A 38 -11.16 -5.22 -15.67
CA VAL A 38 -10.78 -4.06 -14.85
C VAL A 38 -9.61 -4.42 -13.92
N VAL A 39 -9.66 -5.57 -13.24
CA VAL A 39 -8.57 -6.07 -12.39
C VAL A 39 -7.27 -6.19 -13.18
N LYS A 40 -7.33 -6.77 -14.38
CA LYS A 40 -6.14 -6.88 -15.22
C LYS A 40 -5.58 -5.51 -15.57
N LEU A 41 -6.45 -4.56 -15.97
CA LEU A 41 -6.04 -3.19 -16.26
C LEU A 41 -5.30 -2.55 -15.08
N VAL A 42 -5.91 -2.55 -13.89
CA VAL A 42 -5.34 -1.85 -12.73
C VAL A 42 -4.11 -2.52 -12.14
N SER A 43 -3.89 -3.81 -12.41
CA SER A 43 -2.72 -4.56 -11.93
C SER A 43 -1.55 -4.55 -12.90
N SER A 44 -1.78 -4.40 -14.22
CA SER A 44 -0.71 -4.40 -15.23
C SER A 44 -0.43 -3.05 -15.88
N SER A 45 -1.29 -2.06 -15.71
CA SER A 45 -1.05 -0.72 -16.27
C SER A 45 0.17 -0.05 -15.62
N PRO A 46 0.98 0.71 -16.38
CA PRO A 46 1.96 1.65 -15.83
C PRO A 46 1.32 2.84 -15.08
N HIS A 47 0.09 3.20 -15.43
CA HIS A 47 -0.70 4.28 -14.83
C HIS A 47 -2.11 3.80 -14.45
N PRO A 48 -2.24 2.87 -13.47
CA PRO A 48 -3.51 2.28 -13.05
C PRO A 48 -4.68 3.26 -12.86
N PHE A 49 -4.46 4.44 -12.27
CA PHE A 49 -5.52 5.42 -12.03
C PHE A 49 -5.94 6.15 -13.30
N ALA A 50 -4.99 6.61 -14.12
CA ALA A 50 -5.30 7.31 -15.36
C ALA A 50 -6.08 6.38 -16.32
N ASP A 51 -5.65 5.13 -16.42
CA ASP A 51 -6.29 4.12 -17.25
C ASP A 51 -7.66 3.71 -16.70
N LEU A 52 -7.78 3.50 -15.38
CA LEU A 52 -9.08 3.21 -14.76
C LEU A 52 -10.05 4.37 -14.96
N CYS A 53 -9.61 5.62 -14.78
CA CYS A 53 -10.42 6.81 -14.99
C CYS A 53 -10.90 6.92 -16.44
N SER A 54 -10.04 6.56 -17.40
CA SER A 54 -10.41 6.52 -18.81
C SER A 54 -11.43 5.41 -19.08
N LEU A 55 -11.22 4.21 -18.53
CA LEU A 55 -12.10 3.07 -18.70
C LEU A 55 -13.51 3.32 -18.14
N ILE A 56 -13.64 3.86 -16.93
CA ILE A 56 -14.95 4.08 -16.30
C ILE A 56 -15.79 5.15 -17.02
N LYS A 57 -15.15 6.03 -17.80
CA LYS A 57 -15.84 7.03 -18.64
C LYS A 57 -16.45 6.40 -19.90
N THR A 58 -15.98 5.23 -20.32
CA THR A 58 -16.45 4.58 -21.56
C THR A 58 -17.86 4.02 -21.43
N CYS A 59 -18.20 3.37 -20.31
CA CYS A 59 -19.54 2.83 -20.09
C CYS A 59 -19.89 2.60 -18.62
N LYS A 60 -21.21 2.50 -18.37
CA LYS A 60 -21.77 2.24 -17.04
C LYS A 60 -21.31 0.91 -16.45
N ALA A 61 -21.12 -0.13 -17.28
CA ALA A 61 -20.71 -1.44 -16.79
C ALA A 61 -19.31 -1.40 -16.15
N PHE A 62 -18.34 -0.77 -16.81
CA PHE A 62 -17.00 -0.57 -16.24
C PHE A 62 -17.02 0.35 -15.01
N PHE A 63 -17.86 1.38 -15.00
CA PHE A 63 -18.03 2.23 -13.81
C PHE A 63 -18.59 1.47 -12.61
N VAL A 64 -19.49 0.50 -12.83
CA VAL A 64 -20.01 -0.35 -11.74
C VAL A 64 -18.94 -1.34 -11.31
N ALA A 65 -18.30 -2.02 -12.27
CA ALA A 65 -17.24 -3.00 -11.99
C ALA A 65 -16.04 -2.39 -11.25
N SER A 66 -15.69 -1.13 -11.49
CA SER A 66 -14.57 -0.46 -10.79
C SER A 66 -14.79 -0.29 -9.28
N LYS A 67 -16.04 -0.40 -8.82
CA LYS A 67 -16.38 -0.34 -7.39
C LYS A 67 -16.20 -1.68 -6.67
N ASP A 68 -15.99 -2.76 -7.43
CA ASP A 68 -15.81 -4.09 -6.91
C ASP A 68 -14.61 -4.17 -5.94
N LYS A 69 -14.75 -4.97 -4.89
CA LYS A 69 -13.71 -5.15 -3.87
C LYS A 69 -12.42 -5.70 -4.48
N MET A 70 -12.53 -6.65 -5.42
CA MET A 70 -11.39 -7.28 -6.09
C MET A 70 -10.61 -6.26 -6.91
N VAL A 71 -11.28 -5.32 -7.58
CA VAL A 71 -10.60 -4.22 -8.29
C VAL A 71 -9.76 -3.42 -7.30
N LYS A 72 -10.37 -2.93 -6.21
CA LYS A 72 -9.68 -2.13 -5.19
C LYS A 72 -8.52 -2.87 -4.53
N GLN A 73 -8.65 -4.18 -4.32
CA GLN A 73 -7.58 -5.03 -3.80
C GLN A 73 -6.37 -5.11 -4.74
N GLN A 74 -6.58 -5.00 -6.04
CA GLN A 74 -5.58 -5.31 -7.07
C GLN A 74 -5.01 -4.08 -7.78
N ILE A 75 -5.44 -2.86 -7.42
CA ILE A 75 -4.83 -1.63 -7.95
C ILE A 75 -3.36 -1.60 -7.54
N ALA A 76 -2.47 -1.48 -8.53
CA ALA A 76 -1.03 -1.34 -8.36
C ALA A 76 -0.65 0.09 -7.92
N LEU A 77 -1.00 0.43 -6.67
CA LEU A 77 -0.81 1.76 -6.10
C LEU A 77 0.67 2.18 -6.04
N GLU A 78 1.59 1.23 -5.99
CA GLU A 78 3.03 1.45 -5.99
C GLU A 78 3.53 2.14 -7.27
N ARG A 79 2.76 2.10 -8.36
CA ARG A 79 3.09 2.73 -9.64
C ARG A 79 2.53 4.15 -9.80
N GLU A 80 1.61 4.52 -8.93
CA GLU A 80 0.94 5.83 -8.94
C GLU A 80 1.67 6.87 -8.10
N VAL A 81 2.84 6.48 -7.58
CA VAL A 81 3.51 7.16 -6.50
C VAL A 81 4.93 7.48 -6.92
N ASP A 82 5.21 8.77 -6.99
CA ASP A 82 6.53 9.29 -6.67
C ASP A 82 6.52 9.73 -5.19
N VAL A 83 7.59 9.42 -4.47
CA VAL A 83 7.92 9.84 -3.09
C VAL A 83 7.60 11.32 -2.85
N LEU A 84 7.91 12.22 -3.79
CA LEU A 84 7.61 13.65 -3.67
C LEU A 84 6.11 13.95 -3.80
N THR A 85 5.40 13.12 -4.56
CA THR A 85 3.97 13.27 -4.85
C THR A 85 3.14 12.84 -3.65
N TRP A 86 3.62 11.90 -2.85
CA TRP A 86 2.95 11.47 -1.62
C TRP A 86 2.71 12.60 -0.62
N LYS A 87 3.72 13.45 -0.41
CA LYS A 87 3.60 14.62 0.47
C LYS A 87 2.45 15.55 0.06
N LEU A 88 2.22 15.69 -1.24
CA LEU A 88 1.10 16.47 -1.80
C LEU A 88 -0.22 15.71 -1.68
N GLN A 89 -0.20 14.40 -1.89
CA GLN A 89 -1.37 13.51 -1.83
C GLN A 89 -1.95 13.38 -0.42
N VAL A 90 -1.13 13.41 0.65
CA VAL A 90 -1.63 13.36 2.05
C VAL A 90 -2.60 14.51 2.35
N LYS A 91 -2.41 15.68 1.73
CA LYS A 91 -3.30 16.84 1.90
C LYS A 91 -4.55 16.76 1.01
N ASN A 92 -4.61 15.80 0.08
CA ASN A 92 -5.73 15.62 -0.82
C ASN A 92 -6.71 14.59 -0.26
N HIS A 93 -7.83 15.07 0.28
CA HIS A 93 -8.89 14.22 0.85
C HIS A 93 -9.42 13.16 -0.12
N GLN A 94 -9.45 13.43 -1.43
CA GLN A 94 -9.94 12.47 -2.41
C GLN A 94 -8.97 11.30 -2.57
N ILE A 95 -7.67 11.59 -2.67
CA ILE A 95 -6.63 10.55 -2.76
C ILE A 95 -6.60 9.73 -1.48
N MET A 96 -6.64 10.37 -0.31
CA MET A 96 -6.72 9.66 0.97
C MET A 96 -7.99 8.80 1.06
N GLY A 97 -9.12 9.26 0.51
CA GLY A 97 -10.34 8.46 0.40
C GLY A 97 -10.17 7.20 -0.45
N ILE A 98 -9.45 7.30 -1.57
CA ILE A 98 -9.13 6.14 -2.43
C ILE A 98 -8.24 5.15 -1.68
N TYR A 99 -7.17 5.61 -1.04
CA TYR A 99 -6.28 4.75 -0.26
C TYR A 99 -7.00 4.05 0.89
N ASN A 100 -7.84 4.77 1.65
CA ASN A 100 -8.68 4.18 2.69
C ASN A 100 -9.65 3.13 2.12
N SER A 101 -10.29 3.42 0.99
CA SER A 101 -11.17 2.45 0.32
C SER A 101 -10.41 1.20 -0.16
N CYS A 102 -9.16 1.35 -0.64
CA CYS A 102 -8.34 0.22 -1.07
C CYS A 102 -7.84 -0.61 0.13
N ALA A 103 -7.41 0.05 1.20
CA ALA A 103 -7.00 -0.62 2.43
C ALA A 103 -8.15 -1.41 3.08
N ASN A 104 -9.36 -0.82 3.12
CA ASN A 104 -10.58 -1.50 3.57
C ASN A 104 -10.96 -2.70 2.69
N ALA A 105 -10.63 -2.64 1.40
CA ALA A 105 -10.78 -3.78 0.51
C ALA A 105 -9.73 -4.87 0.77
N GLY A 106 -8.58 -4.54 1.37
CA GLY A 106 -7.49 -5.47 1.67
C GLY A 106 -6.25 -5.28 0.78
N ASN A 107 -6.14 -4.17 0.06
CA ASN A 107 -4.95 -3.86 -0.73
C ASN A 107 -3.72 -3.69 0.19
N ALA A 108 -2.66 -4.44 -0.09
CA ALA A 108 -1.50 -4.51 0.79
C ALA A 108 -0.64 -3.24 0.75
N GLU A 109 -0.44 -2.67 -0.45
CA GLU A 109 0.26 -1.39 -0.65
C GLU A 109 -0.49 -0.25 0.06
N ALA A 110 -1.82 -0.20 -0.06
CA ALA A 110 -2.63 0.81 0.62
C ALA A 110 -2.49 0.73 2.15
N ASN A 111 -2.52 -0.49 2.71
CA ASN A 111 -2.31 -0.70 4.13
C ASN A 111 -0.90 -0.27 4.55
N PHE A 112 0.13 -0.60 3.77
CA PHE A 112 1.51 -0.18 4.03
C PHE A 112 1.65 1.35 4.04
N MET A 113 1.16 2.03 3.00
CA MET A 113 1.25 3.49 2.90
C MET A 113 0.48 4.20 4.01
N LEU A 114 -0.76 3.76 4.31
CA LEU A 114 -1.54 4.33 5.41
C LEU A 114 -0.89 4.07 6.76
N ALA A 115 -0.20 2.94 6.94
CA ALA A 115 0.54 2.67 8.17
C ALA A 115 1.63 3.73 8.39
N LEU A 116 2.43 4.01 7.37
CA LEU A 116 3.49 5.01 7.45
C LEU A 116 2.92 6.40 7.76
N ILE A 117 1.78 6.77 7.17
CA ILE A 117 1.08 8.03 7.46
C ILE A 117 0.58 8.07 8.91
N ASN A 118 -0.04 6.99 9.40
CA ASN A 118 -0.52 6.90 10.78
C ASN A 118 0.63 7.07 11.78
N MET A 119 1.74 6.38 11.54
CA MET A 119 2.90 6.41 12.43
C MET A 119 3.60 7.77 12.41
N SER A 120 3.81 8.34 11.23
CA SER A 120 4.61 9.56 11.09
C SER A 120 3.79 10.84 11.27
N VAL A 121 2.73 11.02 10.48
CA VAL A 121 1.95 12.27 10.44
C VAL A 121 1.02 12.36 11.64
N GLN A 122 0.37 11.26 12.01
CA GLN A 122 -0.65 11.25 13.07
C GLN A 122 -0.07 10.85 14.44
N GLY A 123 1.13 10.28 14.49
CA GLY A 123 1.74 9.74 15.72
C GLY A 123 1.00 8.52 16.29
N ASN A 124 0.07 7.93 15.53
CA ASN A 124 -0.71 6.76 15.93
C ASN A 124 0.06 5.47 15.59
N ILE A 125 1.02 5.12 16.45
CA ILE A 125 1.85 3.93 16.26
C ILE A 125 1.03 2.63 16.26
N ASN A 126 0.08 2.49 17.18
CA ASN A 126 -0.71 1.26 17.30
C ASN A 126 -1.56 1.03 16.04
N GLY A 127 -2.26 2.06 15.56
CA GLY A 127 -3.02 1.97 14.31
C GLY A 127 -2.12 1.70 13.10
N GLY A 128 -0.93 2.30 13.07
CA GLY A 128 0.07 2.02 12.04
C GLY A 128 0.55 0.57 12.06
N VAL A 129 0.87 0.02 13.23
CA VAL A 129 1.28 -1.38 13.39
C VAL A 129 0.18 -2.33 12.93
N GLU A 130 -1.10 -2.07 13.26
CA GLU A 130 -2.22 -2.90 12.78
C GLU A 130 -2.34 -2.91 11.26
N LEU A 131 -2.14 -1.76 10.61
CA LEU A 131 -2.12 -1.66 9.16
C LEU A 131 -0.91 -2.41 8.56
N LEU A 132 0.27 -2.30 9.17
CA LEU A 132 1.44 -3.09 8.74
C LEU A 132 1.18 -4.59 8.86
N LYS A 133 0.55 -5.06 9.95
CA LYS A 133 0.20 -6.48 10.11
C LYS A 133 -0.68 -6.98 8.95
N LYS A 134 -1.67 -6.18 8.55
CA LYS A 134 -2.54 -6.49 7.39
C LYS A 134 -1.75 -6.55 6.09
N ALA A 135 -0.87 -5.59 5.84
CA ALA A 135 -0.03 -5.57 4.66
C ALA A 135 0.94 -6.77 4.62
N SER A 136 1.60 -7.06 5.74
CA SER A 136 2.51 -8.20 5.90
C SER A 136 1.81 -9.54 5.71
N SER A 137 0.59 -9.69 6.24
CA SER A 137 -0.21 -10.92 6.06
C SER A 137 -0.60 -11.15 4.59
N ASN A 138 -0.58 -10.10 3.77
CA ASN A 138 -0.75 -10.15 2.32
C ASN A 138 0.58 -10.16 1.56
N ASN A 139 1.68 -10.59 2.20
CA ASN A 139 3.03 -10.72 1.62
C ASN A 139 3.64 -9.43 1.08
N HIS A 140 3.27 -8.27 1.63
CA HIS A 140 3.91 -7.01 1.26
C HIS A 140 5.34 -6.93 1.81
N LYS A 141 6.35 -6.98 0.92
CA LYS A 141 7.78 -7.06 1.30
C LYS A 141 8.25 -5.91 2.19
N GLY A 142 7.92 -4.66 1.82
CA GLY A 142 8.30 -3.50 2.63
C GLY A 142 7.65 -3.49 4.01
N ALA A 143 6.44 -4.06 4.12
CA ALA A 143 5.74 -4.16 5.40
C ALA A 143 6.34 -5.27 6.26
N LEU A 144 6.64 -6.43 5.68
CA LEU A 144 7.33 -7.52 6.37
C LEU A 144 8.71 -7.08 6.88
N TYR A 145 9.49 -6.39 6.04
CA TYR A 145 10.76 -5.80 6.43
C TYR A 145 10.58 -4.86 7.63
N LEU A 146 9.69 -3.85 7.53
CA LEU A 146 9.46 -2.88 8.59
C LEU A 146 8.92 -3.53 9.88
N MET A 147 8.08 -4.56 9.75
CA MET A 147 7.59 -5.34 10.90
C MET A 147 8.72 -6.09 11.62
N ASN A 148 9.69 -6.63 10.89
CA ASN A 148 10.86 -7.26 11.51
C ASN A 148 11.75 -6.22 12.22
N ILE A 149 11.96 -5.04 11.62
CA ILE A 149 12.65 -3.90 12.28
C ILE A 149 11.95 -3.54 13.61
N LEU A 150 10.62 -3.39 13.58
CA LEU A 150 9.82 -3.06 14.76
C LEU A 150 9.87 -4.15 15.84
N ARG A 151 9.83 -5.43 15.44
CA ARG A 151 9.90 -6.59 16.34
C ARG A 151 11.21 -6.61 17.13
N VAL A 152 12.33 -6.28 16.49
CA VAL A 152 13.65 -6.26 17.15
C VAL A 152 13.73 -5.14 18.19
N ARG A 153 13.08 -4.01 17.95
CA ARG A 153 12.99 -2.92 18.93
C ARG A 153 12.13 -3.31 20.14
N ASN A 154 10.95 -3.88 19.90
CA ASN A 154 9.97 -4.09 20.96
C ASN A 154 9.53 -5.56 20.99
N GLN A 155 10.23 -6.36 21.79
CA GLN A 155 9.92 -7.78 22.00
C GLN A 155 8.50 -7.98 22.59
N ASN A 156 7.90 -6.94 23.18
CA ASN A 156 6.54 -6.95 23.71
C ASN A 156 5.47 -6.58 22.68
N LEU A 157 5.83 -6.23 21.43
CA LEU A 157 4.85 -6.25 20.33
C LEU A 157 4.29 -7.67 20.27
N ARG A 158 3.04 -7.85 20.73
CA ARG A 158 2.30 -9.11 20.61
C ARG A 158 2.01 -9.34 19.12
N LEU A 159 3.00 -9.86 18.43
CA LEU A 159 2.94 -10.36 17.06
C LEU A 159 2.43 -11.81 17.02
N SER A 160 2.42 -12.47 18.18
CA SER A 160 2.20 -13.91 18.35
C SER A 160 0.74 -14.38 18.25
N CYS A 161 -0.24 -13.48 18.19
CA CYS A 161 -1.65 -13.88 18.10
C CYS A 161 -2.18 -13.98 16.66
N ASP A 162 -1.44 -13.47 15.67
CA ASP A 162 -1.84 -13.53 14.26
C ASP A 162 -1.02 -14.62 13.54
N VAL A 163 -1.67 -15.77 13.30
CA VAL A 163 -1.05 -16.94 12.67
C VAL A 163 -0.56 -16.62 11.26
N ASN A 164 -1.30 -15.78 10.51
CA ASN A 164 -0.93 -15.41 9.14
C ASN A 164 0.32 -14.52 9.14
N LEU A 165 0.37 -13.54 10.04
CA LEU A 165 1.56 -12.71 10.22
C LEU A 165 2.77 -13.54 10.66
N HIS A 166 2.59 -14.45 11.61
CA HIS A 166 3.68 -15.32 12.07
C HIS A 166 4.22 -16.21 10.96
N ASN A 167 3.33 -16.79 10.15
CA ASN A 167 3.71 -17.59 8.98
C ASN A 167 4.41 -16.73 7.92
N ALA A 168 3.90 -15.52 7.63
CA ALA A 168 4.51 -14.61 6.68
C ALA A 168 5.91 -14.18 7.15
N LEU A 169 6.08 -13.80 8.42
CA LEU A 169 7.38 -13.45 8.98
C LEU A 169 8.37 -14.63 8.98
N LYS A 170 7.91 -15.85 9.25
CA LYS A 170 8.75 -17.06 9.18
C LYS A 170 9.13 -17.45 7.76
N ALA A 171 8.21 -17.37 6.82
CA ALA A 171 8.49 -17.61 5.41
C ALA A 171 9.51 -16.60 4.89
N ASP A 172 9.39 -15.35 5.32
CA ASP A 172 10.23 -14.24 4.87
C ASP A 172 11.62 -14.22 5.49
N GLN A 173 11.82 -14.88 6.64
CA GLN A 173 13.15 -15.08 7.23
C GLN A 173 14.13 -15.77 6.27
N ARG A 174 13.63 -16.59 5.32
CA ARG A 174 14.44 -17.19 4.24
C ARG A 174 14.63 -16.25 3.04
N THR A 175 13.68 -15.35 2.79
CA THR A 175 13.76 -14.36 1.70
C THR A 175 14.91 -13.37 1.93
N PHE A 176 15.15 -12.98 3.19
CA PHE A 176 16.23 -12.06 3.56
C PHE A 176 17.59 -12.72 3.79
N ASP A 177 17.76 -13.99 3.39
CA ASP A 177 19.09 -14.60 3.28
C ASP A 177 19.88 -14.04 2.10
N ASP A 178 19.17 -13.47 1.12
CA ASP A 178 19.74 -12.68 0.03
C ASP A 178 19.97 -11.23 0.49
N TYR A 179 21.25 -10.85 0.59
CA TYR A 179 21.67 -9.51 1.00
C TYR A 179 21.16 -8.41 0.05
N ASP A 180 21.10 -8.69 -1.25
CA ASP A 180 20.66 -7.70 -2.24
C ASP A 180 19.17 -7.39 -2.07
N GLN A 181 18.36 -8.41 -1.78
CA GLN A 181 16.94 -8.22 -1.46
C GLN A 181 16.72 -7.46 -0.15
N LEU A 182 17.52 -7.76 0.87
CA LEU A 182 17.48 -7.05 2.15
C LEU A 182 17.84 -5.57 1.98
N LYS A 183 18.94 -5.29 1.27
CA LYS A 183 19.39 -3.94 0.95
C LYS A 183 18.35 -3.18 0.13
N TRP A 184 17.77 -3.80 -0.89
CA TRP A 184 16.71 -3.18 -1.68
C TRP A 184 15.48 -2.85 -0.83
N CYS A 185 15.04 -3.75 0.06
CA CYS A 185 13.93 -3.48 0.96
C CYS A 185 14.22 -2.32 1.91
N ARG A 186 15.44 -2.28 2.48
CA ARG A 186 15.91 -1.18 3.33
C ARG A 186 15.79 0.15 2.60
N GLU A 187 16.42 0.27 1.43
CA GLU A 187 16.43 1.51 0.65
C GLU A 187 15.01 1.91 0.23
N ASN A 188 14.18 0.96 -0.23
CA ASN A 188 12.81 1.24 -0.66
C ASN A 188 11.91 1.73 0.49
N VAL A 189 11.97 1.08 1.66
CA VAL A 189 11.18 1.48 2.84
C VAL A 189 11.65 2.84 3.35
N VAL A 190 12.96 3.06 3.42
CA VAL A 190 13.54 4.37 3.80
C VAL A 190 13.06 5.46 2.86
N ASN A 191 13.22 5.29 1.54
CA ASN A 191 12.79 6.27 0.55
C ASN A 191 11.30 6.58 0.67
N THR A 192 10.47 5.56 0.90
CA THR A 192 9.03 5.73 1.10
C THR A 192 8.74 6.56 2.35
N ILE A 193 9.38 6.24 3.48
CA ILE A 193 9.27 7.00 4.74
C ILE A 193 9.68 8.46 4.53
N LEU A 194 10.80 8.70 3.84
CA LEU A 194 11.29 10.04 3.54
C LEU A 194 10.30 10.84 2.66
N GLY A 195 9.57 10.17 1.77
CA GLY A 195 8.53 10.79 0.94
C GLY A 195 7.27 11.18 1.68
N VAL A 196 6.81 10.34 2.60
CA VAL A 196 5.58 10.62 3.37
C VAL A 196 5.81 11.56 4.55
N THR A 197 7.06 11.77 4.98
CA THR A 197 7.39 12.64 6.11
C THR A 197 7.73 14.07 5.65
N PRO A 198 6.82 15.05 5.83
CA PRO A 198 6.91 16.34 5.16
C PRO A 198 8.00 17.28 5.70
N ASN A 199 8.49 17.07 6.92
CA ASN A 199 9.53 17.88 7.54
C ASN A 199 10.43 17.05 8.47
N TYR A 200 11.59 17.62 8.81
CA TYR A 200 12.55 17.02 9.73
C TYR A 200 11.92 16.67 11.08
N GLU A 201 10.96 17.45 11.57
CA GLU A 201 10.34 17.24 12.89
C GLU A 201 9.41 16.01 12.96
N VAL A 202 8.61 15.77 11.92
CA VAL A 202 7.79 14.57 11.77
C VAL A 202 8.67 13.34 11.56
N ARG A 203 9.76 13.52 10.79
CA ARG A 203 10.78 12.48 10.64
C ARG A 203 11.43 12.17 11.98
N CYS A 204 11.81 13.18 12.77
CA CYS A 204 12.35 13.03 14.11
C CYS A 204 11.35 12.36 15.06
N ARG A 205 10.04 12.57 14.92
CA ARG A 205 9.04 11.85 15.73
C ARG A 205 8.96 10.38 15.36
N LEU A 206 8.86 10.08 14.06
CA LEU A 206 8.89 8.70 13.58
C LEU A 206 10.23 8.04 13.97
N LEU A 207 11.35 8.73 13.77
CA LEU A 207 12.69 8.34 14.18
C LEU A 207 12.75 8.13 15.69
N CYS A 208 12.45 9.07 16.56
CA CYS A 208 12.43 8.84 18.01
C CYS A 208 11.56 7.63 18.40
N GLN A 209 10.45 7.40 17.70
CA GLN A 209 9.59 6.24 17.89
C GLN A 209 10.14 4.94 17.27
N LEU A 210 11.07 5.01 16.30
CA LEU A 210 11.72 3.89 15.60
C LEU A 210 13.17 3.64 16.01
N THR A 211 13.94 4.62 16.46
CA THR A 211 15.42 4.73 16.52
C THR A 211 16.01 5.26 17.84
N THR A 212 15.32 5.17 18.98
CA THR A 212 16.02 5.35 20.27
C THR A 212 17.12 4.31 20.31
N VAL A 213 18.39 4.74 20.23
CA VAL A 213 19.57 3.88 20.15
C VAL A 213 19.43 2.78 21.18
N VAL A 214 19.14 1.56 20.72
CA VAL A 214 19.04 0.42 21.60
C VAL A 214 20.48 -0.05 21.75
N ASN A 215 21.11 0.20 22.90
CA ASN A 215 22.38 -0.43 23.21
C ASN A 215 22.13 -1.92 23.43
N TRP A 216 22.20 -2.71 22.35
CA TRP A 216 22.12 -4.16 22.47
C TRP A 216 23.38 -4.65 23.17
N GLU A 217 23.21 -5.51 24.18
CA GLU A 217 24.33 -6.30 24.68
C GLU A 217 24.96 -7.07 23.51
N ARG A 218 26.30 -7.08 23.47
CA ARG A 218 27.04 -7.86 22.47
C ARG A 218 26.62 -9.32 22.57
N CYS A 219 26.38 -9.94 21.43
CA CYS A 219 26.16 -11.37 21.36
C CYS A 219 27.39 -12.10 21.93
N LYS A 220 27.16 -13.04 22.84
CA LYS A 220 28.22 -13.81 23.52
C LYS A 220 28.67 -15.05 22.74
N ASN A 221 28.04 -15.34 21.58
CA ASN A 221 28.41 -16.48 20.75
C ASN A 221 29.78 -16.26 20.09
N SER A 222 30.65 -17.26 20.17
CA SER A 222 32.02 -17.24 19.62
C SER A 222 32.06 -16.95 18.12
N ASP A 223 31.06 -17.44 17.39
CA ASP A 223 30.98 -17.32 15.93
C ASP A 223 30.28 -16.01 15.50
N CYS A 224 29.81 -15.22 16.48
CA CYS A 224 29.22 -13.91 16.23
C CYS A 224 30.31 -12.85 16.25
N GLY A 225 30.62 -12.25 15.10
CA GLY A 225 31.42 -11.02 15.05
C GLY A 225 32.95 -11.16 15.14
N ILE A 226 33.56 -12.14 14.47
CA ILE A 226 35.03 -12.25 14.42
C ILE A 226 35.72 -11.17 13.56
N ARG A 227 35.00 -10.32 12.82
CA ARG A 227 35.56 -9.08 12.24
C ARG A 227 34.61 -7.93 12.47
N GLY A 228 35.02 -7.02 13.35
CA GLY A 228 34.31 -5.77 13.57
C GLY A 228 34.18 -5.00 12.26
N TRP A 229 32.96 -4.48 12.04
CA TRP A 229 32.57 -3.16 11.53
C TRP A 229 33.32 -2.45 10.38
N GLU A 230 34.41 -2.98 9.85
CA GLU A 230 35.25 -2.36 8.83
C GLU A 230 35.91 -3.46 7.97
N SER A 231 35.32 -3.79 6.81
CA SER A 231 36.06 -4.10 5.55
C SER A 231 35.16 -4.72 4.47
N LEU A 232 34.77 -3.85 3.54
CA LEU A 232 34.71 -3.92 2.07
C LEU A 232 34.50 -5.22 1.26
N ASN A 233 34.46 -6.46 1.78
CA ASN A 233 34.10 -7.64 0.94
C ASN A 233 33.81 -8.97 1.69
N CYS A 234 33.42 -8.94 2.97
CA CYS A 234 33.00 -10.17 3.65
C CYS A 234 31.46 -10.31 3.64
N ARG A 235 30.94 -11.45 3.16
CA ARG A 235 29.58 -11.88 3.50
C ARG A 235 29.49 -11.91 5.03
N GLU A 236 28.68 -11.04 5.61
CA GLU A 236 28.61 -10.76 7.04
C GLU A 236 28.41 -12.05 7.85
N CYS A 237 29.38 -12.39 8.71
CA CYS A 237 29.33 -13.58 9.57
C CYS A 237 28.50 -13.28 10.82
N PHE A 238 27.20 -13.56 10.75
CA PHE A 238 26.33 -13.62 11.92
C PHE A 238 26.35 -15.04 12.50
N CYS A 239 26.23 -15.15 13.83
CA CYS A 239 25.93 -16.46 14.40
C CYS A 239 24.55 -16.96 13.93
N SER A 240 24.24 -18.23 14.21
CA SER A 240 22.95 -18.84 13.85
C SER A 240 21.72 -18.18 14.49
N ASP A 241 21.90 -17.23 15.41
CA ASP A 241 20.82 -16.45 16.00
C ASP A 241 20.35 -15.33 15.05
N ILE A 242 19.16 -15.52 14.50
CA ILE A 242 18.49 -14.57 13.61
C ILE A 242 18.25 -13.19 14.25
N ALA A 243 18.18 -13.12 15.58
CA ALA A 243 18.05 -11.84 16.28
C ALA A 243 19.30 -10.97 16.09
N CYS A 244 20.49 -11.55 15.95
CA CYS A 244 21.72 -10.80 15.74
C CYS A 244 21.77 -10.14 14.37
N ARG A 245 21.35 -10.84 13.31
CA ARG A 245 21.24 -10.26 11.96
C ARG A 245 20.27 -9.09 11.93
N TRP A 246 19.07 -9.25 12.50
CA TRP A 246 18.08 -8.17 12.49
C TRP A 246 18.44 -6.99 13.40
N LYS A 247 19.23 -7.19 14.46
CA LYS A 247 19.83 -6.08 15.24
C LYS A 247 20.83 -5.29 14.40
N ASN A 248 21.66 -5.96 13.59
CA ASN A 248 22.54 -5.28 12.65
C ASN A 248 21.73 -4.52 11.59
N GLU A 249 20.74 -5.19 11.00
CA GLU A 249 19.88 -4.58 9.99
C GLU A 249 19.15 -3.35 10.53
N TYR A 250 18.69 -3.39 11.78
CA TYR A 250 18.12 -2.23 12.45
C TYR A 250 19.10 -1.05 12.52
N ASN A 251 20.39 -1.28 12.80
CA ASN A 251 21.39 -0.22 12.78
C ASN A 251 21.56 0.37 11.38
N GLU A 252 21.69 -0.48 10.36
CA GLU A 252 21.80 -0.04 8.97
C GLU A 252 20.58 0.75 8.51
N PHE A 253 19.37 0.30 8.89
CA PHE A 253 18.13 1.02 8.65
C PHE A 253 18.12 2.40 9.31
N CYS A 254 18.55 2.49 10.59
CA CYS A 254 18.59 3.76 11.32
C CYS A 254 19.60 4.76 10.74
N LYS A 255 20.70 4.29 10.12
CA LYS A 255 21.70 5.17 9.48
C LYS A 255 21.16 5.92 8.26
N LEU A 256 20.13 5.39 7.60
CA LEU A 256 19.58 5.92 6.34
C LEU A 256 18.34 6.80 6.52
N LEU A 257 17.71 6.80 7.70
CA LEU A 257 16.54 7.63 8.02
C LEU A 257 16.94 8.98 8.62
#